data_AF-A0A973AXS9-F1
#
_entry.id   AF-A0A973AXS9-F1
#
_cell.length_a   1.000
_cell.length_b   1.000
_cell.length_c   1.000
_cell.angle_alpha   90.00
_cell.angle_beta   90.00
_cell.angle_gamma   90.00
#
_symmetry.space_group_name_H-M   'P 1'
#
loop_
_entity.id
_entity.type
_entity.pdbx_description
1 polymer ?
#
loop_
_entity_poly.entity_id
_entity_poly.type
_entity_poly.pdbx_seq_one_letter_code
_entity_poly.pdbx_strand_id
1 'polypeptide(L)'
;MTLAPLQHEAAGNRRREAAGRWESSLRRGFSLVELLVVITIILALMGLVGVAVSAASSSVKASGTRQLIEKLDLLLKQQLATYDSKAVNTAAAPAGMKNAYRAWSIRRNLISGDLPDRWSNVEYMYQTTDLFGTPSHADGLQFPKGRLTGSQRNYLAIWRDLVRSGRSTAVAGQNASAECLFMIVTQGGIADCLDCGDLRSAQVGDQDGDGMLEFWDDWKNPIRFLLWAPGLKLPSGSADKFFDGPRALDAPWSGSPRPTLGMRPLIYSPGPDEKSGYDRSNEAVTLSLGSGPVGAECGSSQGSAGSPIPDEVQYTLDNITNFDAEAKP
;
A
#
# COMPACT_ATOMS: atom_id res chain seq x y z
N MET A 1 31.76 -38.77 -18.15
CA MET A 1 32.66 -37.61 -18.31
C MET A 1 32.58 -36.79 -17.04
N THR A 2 33.58 -36.58 -16.21
CA THR A 2 34.92 -37.15 -16.09
C THR A 2 35.28 -36.88 -14.63
N LEU A 3 35.40 -37.94 -13.82
CA LEU A 3 35.86 -37.85 -12.43
C LEU A 3 37.38 -37.69 -12.44
N ALA A 4 37.91 -36.75 -11.66
CA ALA A 4 39.33 -36.54 -11.45
C ALA A 4 39.64 -36.28 -9.96
N PRO A 5 40.86 -36.62 -9.49
CA PRO A 5 41.02 -37.34 -8.23
C PRO A 5 41.81 -36.58 -7.14
N LEU A 6 41.75 -37.18 -5.94
CA LEU A 6 42.58 -36.97 -4.75
C LEU A 6 44.07 -36.74 -5.07
N GLN A 7 44.69 -35.75 -4.41
CA GLN A 7 46.13 -35.74 -4.16
C GLN A 7 46.44 -35.54 -2.67
N HIS A 8 46.97 -36.63 -2.11
CA HIS A 8 47.71 -36.74 -0.87
C HIS A 8 49.14 -36.27 -1.13
N GLU A 9 49.64 -35.27 -0.41
CA GLU A 9 51.08 -35.02 -0.21
C GLU A 9 51.32 -35.03 1.31
N ALA A 10 51.89 -36.10 1.85
CA ALA A 10 53.31 -36.43 1.88
C ALA A 10 54.04 -35.73 3.04
N ALA A 11 54.36 -36.55 4.03
CA ALA A 11 55.08 -36.23 5.24
C ALA A 11 56.46 -35.62 4.95
N GLY A 12 56.74 -34.49 5.60
CA GLY A 12 58.05 -33.84 5.62
C GLY A 12 58.55 -33.65 7.05
N ASN A 13 58.93 -34.74 7.70
CA ASN A 13 59.52 -34.76 9.03
C ASN A 13 60.96 -34.20 8.95
N ARG A 14 61.17 -32.95 9.36
CA ARG A 14 62.52 -32.41 9.60
C ARG A 14 62.60 -31.80 11.00
N ARG A 15 62.91 -32.69 11.95
CA ARG A 15 63.57 -32.37 13.22
C ARG A 15 64.83 -31.55 12.93
N ARG A 16 64.84 -30.29 13.36
CA ARG A 16 66.06 -29.60 13.76
C ARG A 16 65.84 -29.10 15.18
N GLU A 17 66.42 -29.87 16.09
CA GLU A 17 66.70 -29.48 17.46
C GLU A 17 67.62 -28.26 17.40
N ALA A 18 67.04 -27.07 17.56
CA ALA A 18 67.76 -25.90 18.02
C ALA A 18 67.29 -25.67 19.45
N ALA A 19 68.15 -26.02 20.41
CA ALA A 19 68.02 -25.69 21.81
C ALA A 19 68.11 -24.17 21.99
N GLY A 20 67.03 -23.47 21.62
CA GLY A 20 66.79 -22.07 21.90
C GLY A 20 66.33 -21.96 23.34
N ARG A 21 67.28 -21.67 24.22
CA ARG A 21 67.14 -20.98 25.50
C ARG A 21 65.72 -20.44 25.73
N TRP A 22 64.92 -21.15 26.52
CA TRP A 22 63.63 -20.69 26.98
C TRP A 22 63.86 -19.57 27.99
N GLU A 23 64.14 -18.37 27.50
CA GLU A 23 63.89 -17.16 28.25
C GLU A 23 62.40 -17.17 28.55
N SER A 24 62.07 -17.47 29.80
CA SER A 24 60.76 -17.28 30.38
C SER A 24 60.45 -15.79 30.32
N SER A 25 60.02 -15.35 29.13
CA SER A 25 59.43 -14.06 28.91
C SER A 25 58.22 -14.02 29.83
N LEU A 26 58.41 -13.41 31.00
CA LEU A 26 57.36 -13.08 31.95
C LEU A 26 56.24 -12.47 31.14
N ARG A 27 55.19 -13.26 30.91
CA ARG A 27 53.98 -12.79 30.25
C ARG A 27 53.44 -11.72 31.19
N ARG A 28 53.73 -10.46 30.88
CA ARG A 28 53.08 -9.32 31.53
C ARG A 28 51.60 -9.51 31.25
N GLY A 29 50.86 -9.99 32.26
CA GLY A 29 49.41 -10.04 32.20
C GLY A 29 48.91 -8.62 31.97
N PHE A 30 47.95 -8.46 31.07
CA PHE A 30 47.29 -7.18 30.87
C PHE A 30 46.78 -6.67 32.21
N SER A 31 47.07 -5.41 32.51
CA SER A 31 46.50 -4.80 33.70
C SER A 31 44.98 -4.74 33.56
N LEU A 32 44.26 -4.92 34.67
CA LEU A 32 42.80 -4.78 34.69
C LEU A 32 42.38 -3.42 34.09
N VAL A 33 43.21 -2.39 34.28
CA VAL A 33 43.04 -1.05 33.71
C VAL A 33 43.10 -1.07 32.19
N GLU A 34 44.08 -1.73 31.56
CA GLU A 34 44.14 -1.84 30.09
C GLU A 34 42.91 -2.54 29.51
N LEU A 35 42.44 -3.61 30.16
CA LEU A 35 41.25 -4.33 29.71
C LEU A 35 40.00 -3.43 29.81
N LEU A 36 39.87 -2.65 30.88
CA LEU A 36 38.77 -1.71 31.06
C LEU A 36 38.82 -0.58 30.01
N VAL A 37 40.00 -0.05 29.71
CA VAL A 37 40.18 0.96 28.66
C VAL A 37 39.79 0.39 27.29
N VAL A 38 40.19 -0.83 26.95
CA VAL A 38 39.83 -1.46 25.67
C VAL A 38 38.31 -1.66 25.55
N ILE A 39 37.65 -2.16 26.60
CA ILE A 39 36.20 -2.36 26.58
C ILE A 39 35.47 -1.02 26.44
N THR A 40 35.90 0.03 27.13
CA THR A 40 35.28 1.36 26.99
C THR A 40 35.45 1.94 25.58
N ILE A 41 36.62 1.76 24.96
CA ILE A 41 36.85 2.17 23.57
C ILE A 41 35.97 1.37 22.60
N ILE A 42 35.86 0.04 22.78
CA ILE A 42 35.00 -0.80 21.93
C ILE A 42 33.53 -0.37 22.05
N LEU A 43 33.02 -0.14 23.27
CA LEU A 43 31.65 0.30 23.48
C LEU A 43 31.40 1.69 22.88
N ALA A 44 32.36 2.62 23.00
CA ALA A 44 32.26 3.93 22.38
C ALA A 44 32.21 3.83 20.84
N LEU A 45 33.07 3.01 20.24
CA LEU A 45 33.09 2.79 18.79
C LEU A 45 31.81 2.09 18.30
N MET A 46 31.33 1.06 19.01
CA MET A 46 30.07 0.38 18.69
C MET A 46 28.87 1.33 18.77
N GLY A 47 28.85 2.24 19.75
CA GLY A 47 27.81 3.25 19.86
C GLY A 47 27.75 4.18 18.65
N LEU A 48 28.90 4.67 18.19
CA LEU A 48 28.98 5.55 17.01
C LEU A 48 28.62 4.82 15.71
N VAL A 49 29.13 3.60 15.53
CA VAL A 49 28.83 2.78 14.33
C VAL A 49 27.36 2.40 14.27
N GLY A 50 26.73 2.08 15.42
CA GLY A 50 25.31 1.71 15.48
C GLY A 50 24.38 2.81 14.97
N VAL A 51 24.62 4.06 15.36
CA VAL A 51 23.79 5.20 14.89
C VAL A 51 23.93 5.41 13.39
N ALA A 52 25.15 5.34 12.85
CA ALA A 52 25.39 5.52 11.42
C ALA A 52 24.72 4.41 10.57
N VAL A 53 24.82 3.14 11.00
CA VAL A 53 24.19 2.01 10.32
C VAL A 53 22.67 2.09 10.36
N SER A 54 22.08 2.52 11.49
CA SER A 54 20.63 2.70 11.62
C SER A 54 20.10 3.75 10.64
N ALA A 55 20.74 4.93 10.59
CA ALA A 55 20.35 6.01 9.67
C ALA A 55 20.50 5.58 8.19
N ALA A 56 21.61 4.93 7.84
CA ALA A 56 21.83 4.41 6.49
C ALA A 56 20.77 3.38 6.09
N SER A 57 20.44 2.46 7.01
CA SER A 57 19.41 1.45 6.77
C SER A 57 18.04 2.08 6.54
N SER A 58 17.66 3.08 7.35
CA SER A 58 16.38 3.79 7.19
C SER A 58 16.27 4.47 5.82
N SER A 59 17.35 5.10 5.34
CA SER A 59 17.38 5.71 4.00
C SER A 59 17.23 4.68 2.88
N VAL A 60 17.86 3.50 3.00
CA VAL A 60 17.74 2.42 2.02
C VAL A 60 16.30 1.89 1.99
N LYS A 61 15.72 1.63 3.16
CA LYS A 61 14.32 1.21 3.29
C LYS A 61 13.36 2.23 2.69
N ALA A 62 13.55 3.51 2.96
CA ALA A 62 12.74 4.57 2.37
C ALA A 62 12.86 4.60 0.84
N SER A 63 14.06 4.38 0.31
CA SER A 63 14.26 4.30 -1.14
C SER A 63 13.59 3.08 -1.76
N GLY A 64 13.68 1.89 -1.14
CA GLY A 64 13.04 0.67 -1.63
C GLY A 64 11.51 0.79 -1.61
N THR A 65 10.95 1.31 -0.52
CA THR A 65 9.52 1.62 -0.40
C THR A 65 9.04 2.61 -1.47
N ARG A 66 9.79 3.68 -1.76
CA ARG A 66 9.45 4.62 -2.85
C ARG A 66 9.40 3.94 -4.20
N GLN A 67 10.38 3.09 -4.51
CA GLN A 67 10.41 2.35 -5.78
C GLN A 67 9.23 1.39 -5.90
N LEU A 68 8.85 0.72 -4.81
CA LEU A 68 7.67 -0.13 -4.79
C LEU A 68 6.39 0.67 -5.06
N ILE A 69 6.21 1.81 -4.38
CA ILE A 69 5.05 2.69 -4.57
C ILE A 69 5.00 3.24 -6.00
N GLU A 70 6.13 3.67 -6.57
CA GLU A 70 6.21 4.13 -7.96
C GLU A 70 5.77 3.05 -8.95
N LYS A 71 6.22 1.80 -8.75
CA LYS A 71 5.81 0.67 -9.61
C LYS A 71 4.31 0.39 -9.50
N LEU A 72 3.76 0.38 -8.29
CA LEU A 72 2.33 0.20 -8.06
C LEU A 72 1.52 1.34 -8.70
N ASP A 73 1.99 2.57 -8.59
CA ASP A 73 1.37 3.76 -9.20
C ASP A 73 1.36 3.68 -10.73
N LEU A 74 2.46 3.25 -11.35
CA LEU A 74 2.53 3.05 -12.80
C LEU A 74 1.51 2.00 -13.28
N LEU A 75 1.39 0.87 -12.57
CA LEU A 75 0.41 -0.17 -12.91
C LEU A 75 -1.02 0.34 -12.78
N LEU A 76 -1.33 1.09 -11.71
CA LEU A 76 -2.66 1.67 -11.53
C LEU A 76 -2.96 2.77 -12.55
N LYS A 77 -1.98 3.62 -12.90
CA LYS A 77 -2.13 4.63 -13.96
C LYS A 77 -2.39 3.98 -15.31
N GLN A 78 -1.67 2.90 -15.63
CA GLN A 78 -1.91 2.13 -16.85
C GLN A 78 -3.32 1.55 -16.88
N GLN A 79 -3.77 0.95 -15.78
CA GLN A 79 -5.14 0.45 -15.67
C GLN A 79 -6.17 1.56 -15.80
N LEU A 80 -5.93 2.71 -15.16
CA LEU A 80 -6.85 3.84 -15.18
C LEU A 80 -7.04 4.39 -16.60
N ALA A 81 -5.96 4.47 -17.37
CA ALA A 81 -6.01 4.89 -18.77
C ALA A 81 -6.89 3.97 -19.64
N THR A 82 -7.07 2.70 -19.27
CA THR A 82 -7.98 1.79 -20.00
C THR A 82 -9.44 2.18 -19.88
N TYR A 83 -9.82 2.99 -18.88
CA TYR A 83 -11.22 3.36 -18.65
C TYR A 83 -11.73 4.46 -19.58
N ASP A 84 -10.85 5.32 -20.07
CA ASP A 84 -11.22 6.46 -20.92
C ASP A 84 -11.93 6.00 -22.20
N SER A 85 -11.56 4.81 -22.71
CA SER A 85 -12.11 4.20 -23.92
C SER A 85 -13.33 3.28 -23.67
N LYS A 86 -13.72 3.01 -22.42
CA LYS A 86 -14.82 2.06 -22.13
C LYS A 86 -16.17 2.63 -22.56
N ALA A 87 -16.99 1.81 -23.21
CA ALA A 87 -18.36 2.16 -23.51
C ALA A 87 -19.24 2.06 -22.26
N VAL A 88 -20.12 3.05 -22.05
CA VAL A 88 -21.11 3.02 -20.97
C VAL A 88 -22.49 3.27 -21.54
N ASN A 89 -23.48 2.57 -20.99
CA ASN A 89 -24.88 2.80 -21.35
C ASN A 89 -25.32 4.17 -20.83
N THR A 90 -25.54 5.12 -21.74
CA THR A 90 -26.04 6.46 -21.43
C THR A 90 -27.55 6.59 -21.63
N ALA A 91 -28.29 5.47 -21.78
CA ALA A 91 -29.74 5.51 -21.97
C ALA A 91 -30.49 6.13 -20.78
N ALA A 92 -29.95 5.99 -19.56
CA ALA A 92 -30.48 6.61 -18.35
C ALA A 92 -29.97 8.05 -18.12
N ALA A 93 -29.17 8.60 -19.03
CA ALA A 93 -28.63 9.95 -18.88
C ALA A 93 -29.72 11.01 -19.09
N PRO A 94 -29.79 12.06 -18.24
CA PRO A 94 -30.64 13.21 -18.49
C PRO A 94 -30.35 13.85 -19.86
N ALA A 95 -31.39 14.42 -20.48
CA ALA A 95 -31.27 15.11 -21.77
C ALA A 95 -30.17 16.19 -21.71
N GLY A 96 -29.29 16.22 -22.72
CA GLY A 96 -28.16 17.15 -22.76
C GLY A 96 -26.96 16.81 -21.87
N MET A 97 -27.01 15.73 -21.06
CA MET A 97 -25.95 15.39 -20.10
C MET A 97 -25.22 14.06 -20.40
N LYS A 98 -25.39 13.47 -21.59
CA LYS A 98 -24.83 12.15 -21.92
C LYS A 98 -23.33 12.01 -21.63
N ASN A 99 -22.53 13.01 -22.00
CA ASN A 99 -21.08 12.99 -21.78
C ASN A 99 -20.71 13.07 -20.28
N ALA A 100 -21.40 13.94 -19.53
CA ALA A 100 -21.18 14.07 -18.09
C ALA A 100 -21.64 12.80 -17.35
N TYR A 101 -22.78 12.25 -17.73
CA TYR A 101 -23.29 10.97 -17.20
C TYR A 101 -22.33 9.83 -17.49
N ARG A 102 -21.79 9.75 -18.71
CA ARG A 102 -20.76 8.75 -19.07
C ARG A 102 -19.55 8.87 -18.16
N ALA A 103 -18.96 10.06 -18.03
CA ALA A 103 -17.78 10.27 -17.20
C ALA A 103 -18.05 9.98 -15.71
N TRP A 104 -19.25 10.29 -15.23
CA TRP A 104 -19.69 9.97 -13.88
C TRP A 104 -19.83 8.45 -13.68
N SER A 105 -20.54 7.77 -14.58
CA SER A 105 -20.80 6.33 -14.47
C SER A 105 -19.53 5.50 -14.63
N ILE A 106 -18.57 5.91 -15.48
CA ILE A 106 -17.25 5.29 -15.54
C ILE A 106 -16.57 5.38 -14.18
N ARG A 107 -16.44 6.59 -13.61
CA ARG A 107 -15.75 6.78 -12.33
C ARG A 107 -16.43 6.05 -11.18
N ARG A 108 -17.74 6.22 -11.07
CA ARG A 108 -18.51 5.72 -9.94
C ARG A 108 -18.75 4.21 -9.99
N ASN A 109 -19.13 3.68 -11.14
CA ASN A 109 -19.57 2.28 -11.22
C ASN A 109 -18.42 1.39 -11.70
N LEU A 110 -17.73 1.81 -12.76
CA LEU A 110 -16.72 0.96 -13.39
C LEU A 110 -15.40 0.98 -12.63
N ILE A 111 -14.84 2.17 -12.39
CA ILE A 111 -13.55 2.32 -11.69
C ILE A 111 -13.68 1.88 -10.24
N SER A 112 -14.66 2.37 -9.47
CA SER A 112 -14.81 1.95 -8.07
C SER A 112 -15.16 0.47 -7.88
N GLY A 113 -15.77 -0.18 -8.88
CA GLY A 113 -16.01 -1.63 -8.86
C GLY A 113 -14.76 -2.44 -9.24
N ASP A 114 -13.95 -1.95 -10.18
CA ASP A 114 -12.72 -2.63 -10.61
C ASP A 114 -11.52 -2.37 -9.69
N LEU A 115 -11.53 -1.25 -8.97
CA LEU A 115 -10.47 -0.80 -8.06
C LEU A 115 -11.03 -0.55 -6.65
N PRO A 116 -11.65 -1.54 -5.99
CA PRO A 116 -12.21 -1.33 -4.65
C PRO A 116 -11.13 -0.91 -3.67
N ASP A 117 -11.36 0.14 -2.88
CA ASP A 117 -10.43 0.56 -1.81
C ASP A 117 -10.65 -0.15 -0.48
N ARG A 118 -11.69 -0.98 -0.39
CA ARG A 118 -12.13 -1.69 0.83
C ARG A 118 -13.04 -2.87 0.49
N TRP A 119 -13.10 -3.85 1.39
CA TRP A 119 -13.97 -5.01 1.25
C TRP A 119 -15.46 -4.72 1.25
N SER A 120 -15.90 -3.67 1.95
CA SER A 120 -17.32 -3.29 1.94
C SER A 120 -17.82 -2.86 0.56
N ASN A 121 -16.94 -2.41 -0.35
CA ASN A 121 -17.31 -2.20 -1.75
C ASN A 121 -17.54 -3.54 -2.47
N VAL A 122 -16.71 -4.55 -2.19
CA VAL A 122 -16.85 -5.90 -2.74
C VAL A 122 -18.11 -6.57 -2.20
N GLU A 123 -18.38 -6.41 -0.91
CA GLU A 123 -19.64 -6.84 -0.30
C GLU A 123 -20.84 -6.16 -0.95
N TYR A 124 -20.79 -4.85 -1.15
CA TYR A 124 -21.85 -4.12 -1.84
C TYR A 124 -22.08 -4.65 -3.26
N MET A 125 -21.00 -4.93 -4.02
CA MET A 125 -21.10 -5.60 -5.31
C MET A 125 -21.74 -7.00 -5.19
N TYR A 126 -21.40 -7.76 -4.15
CA TYR A 126 -21.96 -9.10 -3.91
C TYR A 126 -23.47 -9.03 -3.62
N GLN A 127 -23.88 -8.16 -2.70
CA GLN A 127 -25.29 -7.99 -2.32
C GLN A 127 -26.15 -7.53 -3.51
N THR A 128 -25.61 -6.64 -4.35
CA THR A 128 -26.31 -6.13 -5.54
C THR A 128 -26.35 -7.10 -6.73
N THR A 129 -25.49 -8.13 -6.75
CA THR A 129 -25.42 -9.11 -7.83
C THR A 129 -26.12 -10.44 -7.51
N ASP A 130 -26.10 -10.89 -6.24
CA ASP A 130 -26.45 -12.28 -5.91
C ASP A 130 -27.87 -12.47 -5.36
N LEU A 131 -28.51 -11.49 -4.70
CA LEU A 131 -29.60 -11.84 -3.77
C LEU A 131 -31.07 -11.66 -4.21
N PHE A 132 -31.46 -10.71 -5.07
CA PHE A 132 -32.91 -10.50 -5.29
C PHE A 132 -33.41 -10.18 -6.71
N GLY A 133 -32.55 -9.93 -7.71
CA GLY A 133 -33.01 -9.64 -9.08
C GLY A 133 -33.85 -8.35 -9.23
N THR A 134 -34.28 -7.75 -8.13
CA THR A 134 -34.87 -6.43 -8.03
C THR A 134 -33.76 -5.43 -7.67
N PRO A 135 -33.50 -4.42 -8.51
CA PRO A 135 -32.58 -3.33 -8.16
C PRO A 135 -33.25 -2.50 -7.05
N SER A 136 -32.96 -2.82 -5.79
CA SER A 136 -33.60 -2.18 -4.63
C SER A 136 -32.80 -1.02 -4.03
N HIS A 137 -31.63 -0.65 -4.59
CA HIS A 137 -30.97 0.58 -4.17
C HIS A 137 -31.45 1.77 -5.02
N ALA A 138 -32.15 2.70 -4.35
CA ALA A 138 -32.57 4.00 -4.89
C ALA A 138 -31.40 4.84 -5.42
N ASP A 139 -30.17 4.45 -5.10
CA ASP A 139 -28.90 5.12 -5.40
C ASP A 139 -28.46 4.99 -6.87
N GLY A 140 -29.19 4.22 -7.69
CA GLY A 140 -28.92 4.12 -9.14
C GLY A 140 -27.61 3.42 -9.50
N LEU A 141 -26.92 2.81 -8.53
CA LEU A 141 -25.76 1.98 -8.77
C LEU A 141 -26.22 0.61 -9.28
N GLN A 142 -26.17 0.43 -10.60
CA GLN A 142 -26.47 -0.84 -11.23
C GLN A 142 -25.16 -1.52 -11.62
N PHE A 143 -24.84 -2.61 -10.92
CA PHE A 143 -23.95 -3.66 -11.43
C PHE A 143 -24.85 -4.76 -12.04
N PRO A 144 -25.44 -4.56 -13.23
CA PRO A 144 -26.39 -5.52 -13.76
C PRO A 144 -25.72 -6.90 -13.90
N LYS A 145 -26.37 -7.91 -13.34
CA LYS A 145 -26.00 -9.33 -13.40
C LYS A 145 -25.76 -9.70 -14.87
N GLY A 146 -24.49 -9.83 -15.26
CA GLY A 146 -24.07 -10.08 -16.65
C GLY A 146 -23.19 -9.00 -17.31
N ARG A 147 -22.94 -7.86 -16.65
CA ARG A 147 -21.99 -6.82 -17.13
C ARG A 147 -20.80 -6.61 -16.19
N LEU A 148 -20.55 -7.55 -15.30
CA LEU A 148 -19.36 -7.50 -14.46
C LEU A 148 -18.10 -7.59 -15.32
N THR A 149 -17.05 -6.88 -14.93
CA THR A 149 -15.73 -7.04 -15.53
C THR A 149 -15.11 -8.37 -15.10
N GLY A 150 -14.00 -8.78 -15.73
CA GLY A 150 -13.24 -9.96 -15.30
C GLY A 150 -12.76 -9.80 -13.85
N SER A 151 -12.20 -8.64 -13.54
CA SER A 151 -11.74 -8.23 -12.21
C SER A 151 -12.83 -8.36 -11.16
N GLN A 152 -14.00 -7.76 -11.41
CA GLN A 152 -15.14 -7.83 -10.49
C GLN A 152 -15.59 -9.27 -10.22
N ARG A 153 -15.62 -10.12 -11.25
CA ARG A 153 -15.96 -11.55 -11.06
C ARG A 153 -14.95 -12.27 -10.15
N ASN A 154 -13.67 -11.98 -10.31
CA ASN A 154 -12.61 -12.57 -9.47
C ASN A 154 -12.78 -12.13 -8.01
N TYR A 155 -12.99 -10.84 -7.76
CA TYR A 155 -13.18 -10.33 -6.40
C TYR A 155 -14.42 -10.93 -5.72
N LEU A 156 -15.53 -11.05 -6.46
CA LEU A 156 -16.74 -11.70 -5.96
C LEU A 156 -16.55 -13.19 -5.69
N ALA A 157 -15.67 -13.87 -6.42
CA ALA A 157 -15.33 -15.26 -6.16
C ALA A 157 -14.59 -15.41 -4.81
N ILE A 158 -13.61 -14.53 -4.55
CA ILE A 158 -12.92 -14.47 -3.24
C ILE A 158 -13.91 -14.16 -2.13
N TRP A 159 -14.73 -13.12 -2.29
CA TRP A 159 -15.70 -12.72 -1.27
C TRP A 159 -16.66 -13.86 -0.92
N ARG A 160 -17.12 -14.61 -1.92
CA ARG A 160 -17.97 -15.78 -1.69
C ARG A 160 -17.26 -16.87 -0.89
N ASP A 161 -15.97 -17.08 -1.12
CA ASP A 161 -15.17 -18.01 -0.32
C ASP A 161 -15.05 -17.54 1.13
N LEU A 162 -14.73 -16.27 1.35
CA LEU A 162 -14.67 -15.64 2.67
C LEU A 162 -15.99 -15.76 3.44
N VAL A 163 -17.12 -15.54 2.78
CA VAL A 163 -18.46 -15.72 3.38
C VAL A 163 -18.69 -17.18 3.74
N ARG A 164 -18.35 -18.13 2.86
CA ARG A 164 -18.50 -19.57 3.12
C ARG A 164 -17.62 -20.06 4.26
N SER A 165 -16.43 -19.49 4.41
CA SER A 165 -15.49 -19.84 5.48
C SER A 165 -15.75 -19.06 6.78
N GLY A 166 -16.73 -18.16 6.82
CA GLY A 166 -17.01 -17.32 7.99
C GLY A 166 -15.93 -16.28 8.31
N ARG A 167 -15.11 -15.89 7.32
CA ARG A 167 -13.99 -14.93 7.45
C ARG A 167 -14.34 -13.50 6.98
N SER A 168 -15.54 -13.27 6.45
CA SER A 168 -15.91 -11.98 5.84
C SER A 168 -15.85 -10.78 6.79
N THR A 169 -16.01 -10.98 8.10
CA THR A 169 -15.85 -9.91 9.10
C THR A 169 -14.39 -9.67 9.48
N ALA A 170 -13.51 -10.66 9.32
CA ALA A 170 -12.08 -10.53 9.64
C ALA A 170 -11.39 -9.59 8.64
N VAL A 171 -11.71 -9.76 7.35
CA VAL A 171 -11.14 -8.94 6.26
C VAL A 171 -11.63 -7.48 6.26
N ALA A 172 -12.67 -7.15 7.04
CA ALA A 172 -13.12 -5.77 7.19
C ALA A 172 -12.20 -4.92 8.12
N GLY A 173 -11.02 -5.44 8.47
CA GLY A 173 -10.10 -4.87 9.43
C GLY A 173 -9.28 -3.67 8.94
N GLN A 174 -8.22 -3.35 9.69
CA GLN A 174 -7.40 -2.16 9.48
C GLN A 174 -6.60 -2.21 8.16
N ASN A 175 -6.33 -3.41 7.63
CA ASN A 175 -5.54 -3.64 6.43
C ASN A 175 -6.36 -3.82 5.15
N ALA A 176 -7.69 -3.73 5.24
CA ALA A 176 -8.62 -3.96 4.12
C ALA A 176 -8.23 -3.26 2.82
N SER A 177 -7.70 -2.03 2.88
CA SER A 177 -7.27 -1.32 1.67
C SER A 177 -6.01 -1.89 1.03
N ALA A 178 -5.07 -2.36 1.85
CA ALA A 178 -3.81 -2.93 1.42
C ALA A 178 -4.04 -4.32 0.81
N GLU A 179 -4.94 -5.10 1.41
CA GLU A 179 -5.44 -6.35 0.85
C GLU A 179 -6.16 -6.13 -0.48
N CYS A 180 -7.02 -5.10 -0.54
CA CYS A 180 -7.70 -4.74 -1.79
C CYS A 180 -6.70 -4.30 -2.87
N LEU A 181 -5.65 -3.54 -2.52
CA LEU A 181 -4.57 -3.20 -3.46
C LEU A 181 -3.88 -4.45 -4.01
N PHE A 182 -3.54 -5.39 -3.14
CA PHE A 182 -2.95 -6.65 -3.54
C PHE A 182 -3.87 -7.42 -4.49
N MET A 183 -5.15 -7.55 -4.14
CA MET A 183 -6.17 -8.19 -4.96
C MET A 183 -6.33 -7.49 -6.32
N ILE A 184 -6.34 -6.16 -6.35
CA ILE A 184 -6.43 -5.36 -7.58
C ILE A 184 -5.26 -5.67 -8.52
N VAL A 185 -4.04 -5.65 -7.99
CA VAL A 185 -2.84 -5.87 -8.79
C VAL A 185 -2.79 -7.32 -9.29
N THR A 186 -3.05 -8.28 -8.42
CA THR A 186 -2.86 -9.72 -8.72
C THR A 186 -4.04 -10.36 -9.46
N GLN A 187 -5.26 -9.90 -9.23
CA GLN A 187 -6.48 -10.53 -9.74
C GLN A 187 -7.34 -9.59 -10.59
N GLY A 188 -7.03 -8.29 -10.60
CA GLY A 188 -7.75 -7.29 -11.36
C GLY A 188 -7.46 -7.30 -12.87
N GLY A 189 -6.62 -8.23 -13.35
CA GLY A 189 -6.22 -8.31 -14.75
C GLY A 189 -5.27 -7.17 -15.19
N ILE A 190 -4.75 -6.40 -14.22
CA ILE A 190 -3.72 -5.39 -14.42
C ILE A 190 -2.36 -6.08 -14.59
N ALA A 191 -2.11 -7.09 -13.77
CA ALA A 191 -0.93 -7.92 -13.85
C ALA A 191 -1.22 -9.20 -14.66
N ASP A 192 -1.14 -9.10 -15.98
CA ASP A 192 -0.62 -10.21 -16.80
C ASP A 192 0.91 -10.37 -16.59
N CYS A 193 1.45 -9.69 -15.56
CA CYS A 193 2.82 -9.23 -15.45
C CYS A 193 3.38 -9.33 -14.02
N LEU A 194 2.71 -10.04 -13.11
CA LEU A 194 3.30 -10.34 -11.78
C LEU A 194 4.62 -11.12 -11.95
N ASP A 195 4.70 -11.91 -13.03
CA ASP A 195 5.89 -12.62 -13.50
C ASP A 195 6.87 -11.77 -14.35
N CYS A 196 6.55 -10.52 -14.69
CA CYS A 196 7.44 -9.65 -15.48
C CYS A 196 8.66 -9.14 -14.72
N GLY A 197 8.82 -9.50 -13.45
CA GLY A 197 9.97 -9.12 -12.64
C GLY A 197 9.81 -7.82 -11.85
N ASP A 198 8.94 -6.90 -12.29
CA ASP A 198 8.81 -5.57 -11.67
C ASP A 198 8.33 -5.63 -10.22
N LEU A 199 7.38 -6.52 -9.91
CA LEU A 199 6.89 -6.75 -8.54
C LEU A 199 7.47 -8.01 -7.88
N ARG A 200 8.36 -8.74 -8.54
CA ARG A 200 8.93 -9.98 -7.99
C ARG A 200 9.79 -9.75 -6.75
N SER A 201 10.36 -8.55 -6.63
CA SER A 201 11.09 -8.11 -5.44
C SER A 201 10.19 -7.52 -4.35
N ALA A 202 8.90 -7.33 -4.62
CA ALA A 202 7.98 -6.81 -3.62
C ALA A 202 7.82 -7.84 -2.51
N GLN A 203 7.88 -7.36 -1.27
CA GLN A 203 7.61 -8.19 -0.12
C GLN A 203 6.09 -8.34 0.01
N VAL A 204 5.63 -9.56 0.25
CA VAL A 204 4.22 -9.88 0.36
C VAL A 204 4.04 -10.77 1.58
N GLY A 205 2.98 -10.54 2.34
CA GLY A 205 2.59 -11.40 3.45
C GLY A 205 1.17 -11.08 3.92
N ASP A 206 0.76 -11.73 5.00
CA ASP A 206 -0.54 -11.54 5.66
C ASP A 206 -0.23 -11.00 7.06
N GLN A 207 -0.44 -9.70 7.26
CA GLN A 207 0.01 -9.00 8.46
C GLN A 207 -0.86 -9.29 9.69
N ASP A 208 -2.17 -9.51 9.50
CA ASP A 208 -3.12 -9.73 10.60
C ASP A 208 -3.66 -11.17 10.70
N GLY A 209 -3.18 -12.07 9.84
CA GLY A 209 -3.49 -13.49 9.89
C GLY A 209 -4.89 -13.81 9.41
N ASP A 210 -5.53 -12.89 8.71
CA ASP A 210 -6.89 -13.05 8.23
C ASP A 210 -6.97 -13.85 6.92
N GLY A 211 -5.81 -14.24 6.36
CA GLY A 211 -5.56 -15.01 5.16
C GLY A 211 -5.66 -14.22 3.85
N MET A 212 -5.66 -12.89 3.92
CA MET A 212 -5.51 -11.97 2.80
C MET A 212 -4.08 -11.46 2.75
N LEU A 213 -3.52 -11.33 1.55
CA LEU A 213 -2.14 -10.87 1.37
C LEU A 213 -2.11 -9.37 1.13
N GLU A 214 -1.06 -8.71 1.61
CA GLU A 214 -0.74 -7.32 1.30
C GLU A 214 0.68 -7.19 0.74
N PHE A 215 0.92 -6.10 -0.01
CA PHE A 215 2.29 -5.67 -0.27
C PHE A 215 2.86 -5.02 0.99
N TRP A 216 4.08 -5.37 1.35
CA TRP A 216 4.78 -4.80 2.49
C TRP A 216 5.89 -3.85 2.03
N ASP A 217 6.05 -2.77 2.78
CA ASP A 217 7.22 -1.93 2.70
C ASP A 217 8.45 -2.58 3.37
N ASP A 218 9.59 -1.89 3.32
CA ASP A 218 10.84 -2.40 3.91
C ASP A 218 10.87 -2.36 5.45
N TRP A 219 9.83 -1.82 6.10
CA TRP A 219 9.57 -1.89 7.53
C TRP A 219 8.55 -2.97 7.90
N LYS A 220 8.05 -3.73 6.91
CA LYS A 220 7.01 -4.76 7.08
C LYS A 220 5.62 -4.19 7.36
N ASN A 221 5.38 -2.92 7.03
CA ASN A 221 4.04 -2.36 7.09
C ASN A 221 3.31 -2.56 5.76
N PRO A 222 2.00 -2.82 5.78
CA PRO A 222 1.20 -2.91 4.56
C PRO A 222 1.16 -1.59 3.77
N ILE A 223 1.37 -1.66 2.46
CA ILE A 223 1.17 -0.54 1.53
C ILE A 223 -0.32 -0.31 1.38
N ARG A 224 -0.78 0.89 1.75
CA ARG A 224 -2.19 1.27 1.78
C ARG A 224 -2.60 1.96 0.49
N PHE A 225 -3.90 1.89 0.21
CA PHE A 225 -4.50 2.36 -1.04
C PHE A 225 -5.78 3.13 -0.75
N LEU A 226 -5.94 4.28 -1.39
CA LEU A 226 -7.17 5.04 -1.39
C LEU A 226 -7.49 5.42 -2.84
N LEU A 227 -8.57 4.88 -3.38
CA LEU A 227 -8.94 5.11 -4.78
C LEU A 227 -9.19 6.60 -5.05
N TRP A 228 -9.92 7.25 -4.16
CA TRP A 228 -10.23 8.67 -4.23
C TRP A 228 -9.81 9.33 -2.93
N ALA A 229 -8.78 10.19 -2.98
CA ALA A 229 -8.24 10.90 -1.82
C ALA A 229 -8.50 12.43 -1.91
N PRO A 230 -9.78 12.87 -1.95
CA PRO A 230 -10.10 14.30 -2.09
C PRO A 230 -9.68 15.15 -0.89
N GLY A 231 -9.38 14.52 0.25
CA GLY A 231 -8.87 15.17 1.46
C GLY A 231 -7.35 15.37 1.50
N LEU A 232 -6.61 14.88 0.50
CA LEU A 232 -5.15 14.98 0.46
C LEU A 232 -4.70 16.46 0.38
N LYS A 233 -3.71 16.84 1.20
CA LYS A 233 -3.17 18.21 1.35
C LYS A 233 -1.69 18.28 0.98
N LEU A 234 -1.23 19.42 0.47
CA LEU A 234 0.16 19.66 0.03
C LEU A 234 0.79 20.94 0.61
N PRO A 235 1.93 20.85 1.34
CA PRO A 235 2.47 19.66 2.01
C PRO A 235 1.56 19.16 3.14
N SER A 236 1.89 18.02 3.75
CA SER A 236 1.25 17.55 4.98
C SER A 236 1.11 18.70 6.00
N GLY A 237 -0.12 19.00 6.41
CA GLY A 237 -0.42 20.11 7.35
C GLY A 237 -0.74 21.47 6.72
N SER A 238 -0.61 21.63 5.41
CA SER A 238 -1.07 22.84 4.70
C SER A 238 -2.59 22.98 4.68
N ALA A 239 -3.09 24.19 4.42
CA ALA A 239 -4.50 24.41 4.08
C ALA A 239 -4.80 24.00 2.63
N ASP A 240 -3.77 23.92 1.80
CA ASP A 240 -3.86 23.73 0.36
C ASP A 240 -4.08 22.25 0.03
N LYS A 241 -5.09 21.99 -0.80
CA LYS A 241 -5.40 20.62 -1.20
C LYS A 241 -4.49 20.22 -2.35
N PHE A 242 -4.11 18.94 -2.40
CA PHE A 242 -3.45 18.37 -3.57
C PHE A 242 -4.37 18.48 -4.79
N PHE A 243 -5.63 18.09 -4.62
CA PHE A 243 -6.63 18.13 -5.67
C PHE A 243 -7.52 19.36 -5.51
N ASP A 244 -7.28 20.36 -6.35
CA ASP A 244 -8.17 21.51 -6.48
C ASP A 244 -9.41 21.16 -7.32
N GLY A 245 -10.56 21.67 -6.87
CA GLY A 245 -11.84 21.55 -7.56
C GLY A 245 -12.89 20.69 -6.85
N PRO A 246 -14.01 20.41 -7.52
CA PRO A 246 -15.14 19.71 -6.92
C PRO A 246 -14.80 18.25 -6.70
N ARG A 247 -14.87 17.87 -5.43
CA ARG A 247 -14.34 16.61 -4.88
C ARG A 247 -15.24 15.41 -5.07
N ALA A 248 -16.45 15.62 -5.57
CA ALA A 248 -17.50 14.65 -5.40
C ALA A 248 -17.64 13.74 -6.62
N LEU A 249 -17.73 12.43 -6.37
CA LEU A 249 -18.38 11.46 -7.28
C LEU A 249 -19.89 11.73 -7.42
N ASP A 250 -20.33 12.95 -7.16
CA ASP A 250 -21.70 13.38 -7.26
C ASP A 250 -22.15 13.31 -8.69
N ALA A 251 -23.43 12.99 -8.83
CA ALA A 251 -24.06 13.00 -10.12
C ALA A 251 -23.99 14.41 -10.73
N PRO A 252 -23.72 14.54 -12.04
CA PRO A 252 -23.59 15.84 -12.69
C PRO A 252 -24.86 16.71 -12.65
N TRP A 253 -25.99 16.16 -12.21
CA TRP A 253 -27.26 16.86 -12.02
C TRP A 253 -27.54 17.26 -10.55
N SER A 254 -26.64 16.99 -9.59
CA SER A 254 -26.85 17.35 -8.18
C SER A 254 -26.70 18.85 -7.88
N GLY A 255 -26.31 19.66 -8.87
CA GLY A 255 -25.95 21.08 -8.66
C GLY A 255 -24.62 21.27 -7.94
N SER A 256 -23.97 20.18 -7.48
CA SER A 256 -22.60 20.20 -6.98
C SER A 256 -21.66 20.62 -8.11
N PRO A 257 -20.58 21.34 -7.78
CA PRO A 257 -19.66 21.75 -8.82
C PRO A 257 -19.04 20.50 -9.48
N ARG A 258 -18.70 20.60 -10.78
CA ARG A 258 -18.40 19.42 -11.63
C ARG A 258 -17.11 18.73 -11.18
N PRO A 259 -17.08 17.40 -10.97
CA PRO A 259 -15.88 16.72 -10.53
C PRO A 259 -14.70 16.99 -11.44
N THR A 260 -13.59 17.49 -10.88
CA THR A 260 -12.39 17.75 -11.66
C THR A 260 -11.85 16.45 -12.26
N LEU A 261 -11.48 16.54 -13.53
CA LEU A 261 -10.59 15.60 -14.19
C LEU A 261 -9.24 15.70 -13.45
N GLY A 262 -8.70 14.58 -12.97
CA GLY A 262 -7.36 14.55 -12.37
C GLY A 262 -7.22 13.88 -11.01
N MET A 263 -8.32 13.57 -10.29
CA MET A 263 -8.21 12.71 -9.11
C MET A 263 -7.64 11.35 -9.52
N ARG A 264 -6.65 10.90 -8.77
CA ARG A 264 -5.99 9.62 -8.99
C ARG A 264 -5.73 8.94 -7.63
N PRO A 265 -5.50 7.63 -7.61
CA PRO A 265 -5.34 6.90 -6.37
C PRO A 265 -4.14 7.39 -5.57
N LEU A 266 -4.31 7.37 -4.25
CA LEU A 266 -3.24 7.54 -3.29
C LEU A 266 -2.73 6.18 -2.86
N ILE A 267 -1.43 5.96 -3.08
CA ILE A 267 -0.70 4.80 -2.59
C ILE A 267 0.30 5.34 -1.58
N TYR A 268 0.30 4.76 -0.38
CA TYR A 268 1.13 5.26 0.69
C TYR A 268 1.61 4.16 1.62
N SER A 269 2.81 4.37 2.18
CA SER A 269 3.37 3.60 3.28
C SER A 269 3.36 4.48 4.53
N PRO A 270 3.08 3.91 5.73
CA PRO A 270 3.24 4.62 6.99
C PRO A 270 4.71 4.95 7.31
N GLY A 271 5.67 4.30 6.64
CA GLY A 271 7.09 4.60 6.82
C GLY A 271 7.63 4.11 8.16
N PRO A 272 8.69 4.76 8.69
CA PRO A 272 9.41 4.32 9.88
C PRO A 272 8.62 4.36 11.20
N ASP A 273 7.60 5.22 11.33
CA ASP A 273 6.84 5.34 12.57
C ASP A 273 5.68 4.34 12.70
N GLU A 274 5.42 3.57 11.63
CA GLU A 274 4.37 2.55 11.50
C GLU A 274 2.93 3.11 11.66
N LYS A 275 2.75 4.43 11.66
CA LYS A 275 1.47 5.08 11.90
C LYS A 275 0.99 5.82 10.67
N SER A 276 -0.07 5.30 10.05
CA SER A 276 -0.70 6.04 8.95
C SER A 276 -1.41 7.30 9.47
N GLY A 277 -0.86 8.47 9.17
CA GLY A 277 -1.55 9.74 9.45
C GLY A 277 -2.70 10.12 8.52
N TYR A 278 -3.05 9.29 7.54
CA TYR A 278 -4.24 9.50 6.72
C TYR A 278 -5.44 8.82 7.37
N ASP A 279 -6.39 9.63 7.82
CA ASP A 279 -7.67 9.16 8.35
C ASP A 279 -8.53 8.61 7.21
N ARG A 280 -9.12 7.46 7.50
CA ARG A 280 -10.17 6.86 6.69
C ARG A 280 -11.47 7.20 7.40
N SER A 281 -11.88 8.48 7.36
CA SER A 281 -13.13 8.95 7.96
C SER A 281 -14.24 7.95 7.67
N ASN A 282 -14.81 7.37 8.74
CA ASN A 282 -15.91 6.40 8.83
C ASN A 282 -16.19 5.55 7.57
N GLU A 283 -16.13 4.22 7.74
CA GLU A 283 -16.43 3.07 6.86
C GLU A 283 -17.54 3.18 5.78
N ALA A 284 -18.17 4.33 5.54
CA ALA A 284 -19.09 4.59 4.44
C ALA A 284 -18.49 4.14 3.11
N VAL A 285 -19.02 3.03 2.62
CA VAL A 285 -18.80 2.42 1.30
C VAL A 285 -18.65 3.51 0.24
N THR A 286 -17.53 3.55 -0.50
CA THR A 286 -17.34 4.55 -1.58
C THR A 286 -18.36 4.41 -2.71
N LEU A 287 -19.08 3.30 -2.73
CA LEU A 287 -20.18 3.01 -3.63
C LEU A 287 -21.56 3.47 -3.09
N SER A 288 -21.75 3.60 -1.77
CA SER A 288 -23.05 3.98 -1.18
C SER A 288 -23.30 5.48 -1.32
N LEU A 289 -24.43 5.89 -1.91
CA LEU A 289 -24.90 7.29 -1.88
C LEU A 289 -25.58 7.51 -0.52
N GLY A 290 -24.79 7.63 0.55
CA GLY A 290 -25.32 8.30 1.74
C GLY A 290 -25.84 9.70 1.37
N SER A 291 -26.62 10.32 2.26
CA SER A 291 -27.14 11.69 2.09
C SER A 291 -26.05 12.79 2.09
N GLY A 292 -24.77 12.41 2.13
CA GLY A 292 -23.61 13.29 2.03
C GLY A 292 -22.70 12.93 0.84
N PRO A 293 -21.85 13.88 0.39
CA PRO A 293 -20.92 13.65 -0.70
C PRO A 293 -20.00 12.47 -0.38
N VAL A 294 -20.10 11.41 -1.18
CA VAL A 294 -19.40 10.16 -0.95
C VAL A 294 -17.89 10.41 -0.93
N GLY A 295 -17.25 10.03 0.18
CA GLY A 295 -15.79 10.13 0.35
C GLY A 295 -15.24 11.54 0.52
N ALA A 296 -16.06 12.55 0.89
CA ALA A 296 -15.60 13.95 0.98
C ALA A 296 -14.44 14.20 1.96
N GLU A 297 -14.25 13.31 2.94
CA GLU A 297 -13.19 13.36 3.96
C GLU A 297 -12.12 12.26 3.78
N CYS A 298 -12.24 11.39 2.78
CA CYS A 298 -11.26 10.33 2.54
C CYS A 298 -9.88 10.91 2.21
N GLY A 299 -8.85 10.41 2.89
CA GLY A 299 -7.47 10.86 2.73
C GLY A 299 -7.16 12.19 3.43
N SER A 300 -8.06 12.68 4.29
CA SER A 300 -7.72 13.79 5.18
C SER A 300 -6.81 13.31 6.31
N SER A 301 -5.91 14.16 6.80
CA SER A 301 -5.04 13.83 7.94
C SER A 301 -5.68 14.09 9.30
N GLN A 302 -6.95 14.51 9.33
CA GLN A 302 -7.63 14.84 10.58
C GLN A 302 -8.33 13.59 11.06
N GLY A 303 -7.96 13.16 12.28
CA GLY A 303 -8.52 11.99 12.91
C GLY A 303 -10.05 11.99 12.89
N SER A 304 -10.58 10.78 12.86
CA SER A 304 -11.99 10.47 12.74
C SER A 304 -12.83 11.37 13.63
N ALA A 305 -13.95 11.86 13.09
CA ALA A 305 -14.92 12.71 13.79
C ALA A 305 -15.31 12.10 15.16
N GLY A 306 -14.58 12.44 16.21
CA GLY A 306 -14.76 11.81 17.52
C GLY A 306 -13.64 12.04 18.53
N SER A 307 -12.42 12.34 18.11
CA SER A 307 -11.38 12.83 19.03
C SER A 307 -10.41 13.75 18.31
N PRO A 308 -10.21 14.99 18.78
CA PRO A 308 -9.12 15.81 18.27
C PRO A 308 -7.82 15.04 18.55
N ILE A 309 -7.22 14.50 17.49
CA ILE A 309 -5.80 14.18 17.54
C ILE A 309 -5.15 15.54 17.84
N PRO A 310 -4.38 15.68 18.93
CA PRO A 310 -3.73 16.95 19.22
C PRO A 310 -2.98 17.37 17.95
N ASP A 311 -3.20 18.62 17.52
CA ASP A 311 -2.65 19.23 16.29
C ASP A 311 -1.10 19.12 16.16
N GLU A 312 -0.45 18.57 17.19
CA GLU A 312 0.99 18.50 17.38
C GLU A 312 1.65 17.22 16.80
N VAL A 313 0.90 16.15 16.51
CA VAL A 313 1.49 14.94 15.90
C VAL A 313 0.94 14.70 14.50
N GLN A 314 1.60 15.30 13.51
CA GLN A 314 1.37 15.00 12.11
C GLN A 314 2.02 13.67 11.72
N TYR A 315 1.31 12.56 11.94
CA TYR A 315 1.66 11.22 11.46
C TYR A 315 1.74 11.09 9.93
N THR A 316 1.76 12.21 9.20
CA THR A 316 1.87 12.28 7.75
C THR A 316 3.20 12.87 7.29
N LEU A 317 4.09 13.23 8.23
CA LEU A 317 5.38 13.83 7.89
C LEU A 317 6.40 12.81 7.37
N ASP A 318 6.29 11.54 7.77
CA ASP A 318 7.17 10.45 7.36
C ASP A 318 6.50 9.41 6.45
N ASN A 319 5.19 9.53 6.23
CA ASN A 319 4.48 8.79 5.20
C ASN A 319 5.18 8.97 3.84
N ILE A 320 5.39 7.87 3.14
CA ILE A 320 5.92 7.87 1.78
C ILE A 320 4.74 7.69 0.84
N THR A 321 4.58 8.59 -0.14
CA THR A 321 3.43 8.57 -1.04
C THR A 321 3.83 8.64 -2.52
N ASN A 322 2.92 8.21 -3.41
CA ASN A 322 3.07 8.40 -4.86
C ASN A 322 2.96 9.87 -5.31
N PHE A 323 2.78 10.81 -4.39
CA PHE A 323 2.72 12.24 -4.65
C PHE A 323 3.95 13.00 -4.15
N ASP A 324 4.86 12.36 -3.40
CA ASP A 324 6.03 13.02 -2.82
C ASP A 324 6.93 13.68 -3.87
N ALA A 325 6.95 13.14 -5.10
CA ALA A 325 7.70 13.72 -6.21
C ALA A 325 7.03 14.98 -6.78
N GLU A 326 5.70 15.06 -6.74
CA GLU A 326 4.90 16.19 -7.24
C GLU A 326 4.69 17.27 -6.17
N ALA A 327 4.81 16.91 -4.90
CA ALA A 327 4.72 17.79 -3.75
C ALA A 327 5.93 18.71 -3.58
N LYS A 328 7.03 18.48 -4.32
CA LYS A 328 8.25 19.29 -4.21
C LYS A 328 8.03 20.64 -4.89
N PRO A 329 8.25 21.77 -4.17
CA PRO A 329 8.06 23.10 -4.70
C PRO A 329 9.00 23.45 -5.86
#